data_AF-B4PDY7-F1
#
_entry.id   AF-B4PDY7-F1
#
_cell.length_a   1.000
_cell.length_b   1.000
_cell.length_c   1.000
_cell.angle_alpha   90.00
_cell.angle_beta   90.00
_cell.angle_gamma   90.00
#
_symmetry.space_group_name_H-M   'P 1'
#
loop_
_entity.id
_entity.type
_entity.pdbx_description
1 polymer ?
#
loop_
_entity_poly.entity_id
_entity_poly.type
_entity_poly.pdbx_seq_one_letter_code
_entity_poly.pdbx_strand_id
1 'polypeptide(L)'
;MDKQQLTPDSENSGKKDAVKSASIPRDVKLKLQRQLNKQGYSQQTLLEASKHRNRNYSTAVLEYVATTIGRSEEMVKNCDSVSLSNITQWLELMKSSKLSELCEFEAAAAVNSIIQNETKPSPEELSGIDLNEAYKFLENALMGQPQKKLSDGTKAFLSKEIELLIEEANTDESDNVARSMGQRLYNHQSLDYMEQRQKCSLDPLFLDEKLT
;
A
#
# COMPACT_ATOMS: atom_id res chain seq x y z
N MET A 1 10.13 70.59 29.79
CA MET A 1 8.77 70.56 30.36
C MET A 1 7.98 69.55 29.56
N ASP A 2 8.03 68.28 29.95
CA ASP A 2 7.19 67.63 30.98
C ASP A 2 5.88 67.11 30.35
N LYS A 3 5.74 65.77 30.20
CA LYS A 3 4.99 64.84 31.08
C LYS A 3 3.47 64.97 30.85
N GLN A 4 2.65 63.93 30.67
CA GLN A 4 2.58 62.55 31.15
C GLN A 4 1.97 61.66 30.04
N GLN A 5 2.37 60.40 29.80
CA GLN A 5 2.23 59.19 30.62
C GLN A 5 0.77 58.72 30.85
N LEU A 6 0.45 57.55 30.29
CA LEU A 6 -0.45 56.56 30.88
C LEU A 6 -0.19 55.18 30.22
N THR A 7 0.71 54.41 30.81
CA THR A 7 0.54 52.97 31.09
C THR A 7 -0.08 52.85 32.49
N PRO A 8 -0.70 51.73 32.96
CA PRO A 8 -0.47 50.31 32.62
C PRO A 8 -1.83 49.54 32.45
N ASP A 9 -1.95 48.24 32.13
CA ASP A 9 -1.47 47.07 32.86
C ASP A 9 -1.18 45.85 31.97
N SER A 10 -0.08 45.20 32.38
CA SER A 10 0.33 43.84 32.12
C SER A 10 -0.73 42.85 32.62
N GLU A 11 -0.98 41.78 31.87
CA GLU A 11 -0.76 40.42 32.42
C GLU A 11 -0.85 39.31 31.36
N ASN A 12 0.14 38.43 31.46
CA ASN A 12 0.15 37.03 31.05
C ASN A 12 0.38 36.67 29.58
N SER A 13 1.66 36.79 29.21
CA SER A 13 2.52 35.67 28.84
C SER A 13 1.83 34.32 28.57
N GLY A 14 1.38 34.12 27.34
CA GLY A 14 1.27 32.79 26.73
C GLY A 14 2.45 32.57 25.78
N LYS A 15 3.68 32.44 26.30
CA LYS A 15 4.76 31.83 25.51
C LYS A 15 4.26 30.43 25.17
N LYS A 16 3.80 30.22 23.93
CA LYS A 16 3.75 28.87 23.36
C LYS A 16 5.20 28.43 23.27
N ASP A 17 5.67 27.80 24.34
CA ASP A 17 6.90 27.04 24.34
C ASP A 17 6.82 26.10 23.14
N ALA A 18 7.61 26.40 22.11
CA ALA A 18 7.97 25.42 21.13
C ALA A 18 8.68 24.31 21.91
N VAL A 19 7.93 23.27 22.26
CA VAL A 19 8.43 22.04 22.87
C VAL A 19 9.59 21.61 21.99
N LYS A 20 10.81 21.76 22.49
CA LYS A 20 12.01 21.26 21.81
C LYS A 20 11.81 19.76 21.68
N SER A 21 11.42 19.29 20.49
CA SER A 21 11.26 17.86 20.20
C SER A 21 12.52 17.16 20.67
N ALA A 22 12.40 16.21 21.60
CA ALA A 22 13.54 15.52 22.17
C ALA A 22 14.28 14.80 21.03
N SER A 23 15.41 15.36 20.61
CA SER A 23 16.18 14.83 19.48
C SER A 23 16.65 13.42 19.81
N ILE A 24 16.07 12.43 19.13
CA ILE A 24 16.47 11.03 19.27
C ILE A 24 17.88 10.85 18.67
N PRO A 25 18.82 10.20 19.40
CA PRO A 25 20.13 9.86 18.86
C PRO A 25 20.03 8.98 17.61
N ARG A 26 21.00 9.13 16.68
CA ARG A 26 21.07 8.34 15.44
C ARG A 26 21.02 6.83 15.71
N ASP A 27 21.67 6.40 16.78
CA ASP A 27 21.81 5.00 17.18
C ASP A 27 20.44 4.39 17.51
N VAL A 28 19.57 5.17 18.16
CA VAL A 28 18.20 4.77 18.49
C VAL A 28 17.33 4.76 17.24
N LYS A 29 17.51 5.71 16.30
CA LYS A 29 16.83 5.70 14.99
C LYS A 29 17.21 4.46 14.16
N LEU A 30 18.49 4.10 14.13
CA LEU A 30 18.98 2.90 13.43
C LEU A 30 18.47 1.61 14.08
N LYS A 31 18.44 1.55 15.42
CA LYS A 31 17.85 0.41 16.14
C LYS A 31 16.36 0.28 15.81
N LEU A 32 15.62 1.38 15.86
CA LEU A 32 14.21 1.45 15.51
C LEU A 32 13.96 0.92 14.09
N GLN A 33 14.68 1.44 13.09
CA GLN A 33 14.55 1.00 11.71
C GLN A 33 14.81 -0.50 11.56
N ARG A 34 15.87 -1.03 12.18
CA ARG A 34 16.18 -2.47 12.13
C ARG A 34 15.08 -3.33 12.76
N GLN A 35 14.50 -2.88 13.87
CA GLN A 35 13.44 -3.61 14.54
C GLN A 35 12.12 -3.58 13.75
N LEU A 36 11.74 -2.42 13.20
CA LEU A 36 10.57 -2.29 12.33
C LEU A 36 10.70 -3.17 11.09
N ASN A 37 11.87 -3.20 10.44
CA ASN A 37 12.10 -4.05 9.27
C ASN A 37 12.02 -5.55 9.58
N LYS A 38 12.36 -5.97 10.81
CA LYS A 38 12.40 -7.38 11.19
C LYS A 38 11.07 -7.89 11.76
N GLN A 39 10.34 -7.04 12.48
CA GLN A 39 9.19 -7.45 13.30
C GLN A 39 7.89 -6.71 12.94
N GLY A 40 7.94 -5.77 11.99
CA GLY A 40 6.80 -4.95 11.62
C GLY A 40 6.49 -3.84 12.63
N TYR A 41 5.33 -3.19 12.43
CA TYR A 41 4.86 -2.11 13.27
C TYR A 41 3.98 -2.64 14.40
N SER A 42 4.49 -2.60 15.63
CA SER A 42 3.70 -2.87 16.84
C SER A 42 4.12 -1.93 17.97
N GLN A 43 3.20 -1.66 18.90
CA GLN A 43 3.52 -0.87 20.09
C GLN A 43 4.68 -1.48 20.88
N GLN A 44 4.74 -2.81 20.97
CA GLN A 44 5.79 -3.54 21.68
C GLN A 44 7.16 -3.35 21.01
N THR A 45 7.22 -3.45 19.67
CA THR A 45 8.43 -3.19 18.88
C THR A 45 8.92 -1.76 19.08
N LEU A 46 8.03 -0.77 19.09
CA LEU A 46 8.39 0.64 19.33
C LEU A 46 8.94 0.88 20.74
N LEU A 47 8.33 0.27 21.77
CA LEU A 47 8.77 0.35 23.16
C LEU A 47 10.10 -0.39 23.40
N GLU A 48 10.39 -1.45 22.64
CA GLU A 48 11.66 -2.14 22.71
C GLU A 48 12.77 -1.34 22.02
N ALA A 49 12.47 -0.75 20.87
CA ALA A 49 13.38 0.10 20.12
C ALA A 49 13.77 1.35 20.91
N SER A 50 12.85 1.90 21.70
CA SER A 50 13.06 3.10 22.49
C SER A 50 13.96 2.93 23.71
N LYS A 51 14.18 1.70 24.18
CA LYS A 51 15.10 1.39 25.28
C LYS A 51 16.54 1.33 24.77
N HIS A 52 17.39 2.27 25.20
CA HIS A 52 18.79 2.32 24.76
C HIS A 52 19.74 2.85 25.84
N ARG A 53 20.83 2.12 26.13
CA ARG A 53 21.92 2.50 27.07
C ARG A 53 21.39 3.17 28.35
N ASN A 54 20.47 2.47 29.04
CA ASN A 54 19.84 2.89 30.30
C ASN A 54 18.94 4.14 30.23
N ARG A 55 18.56 4.58 29.03
CA ARG A 55 17.57 5.64 28.80
C ARG A 55 16.36 5.10 28.07
N ASN A 56 15.22 5.69 28.37
CA ASN A 56 13.95 5.41 27.72
C ASN A 56 13.56 6.58 26.82
N TYR A 57 13.54 6.32 25.51
CA TYR A 57 13.18 7.30 24.49
C TYR A 57 11.73 7.12 24.00
N SER A 58 10.85 6.41 24.73
CA SER A 58 9.53 6.02 24.22
C SER A 58 8.71 7.19 23.69
N THR A 59 8.59 8.28 24.45
CA THR A 59 7.85 9.46 24.02
C THR A 59 8.44 10.07 22.75
N ALA A 60 9.77 10.23 22.72
CA ALA A 60 10.46 10.80 21.57
C ALA A 60 10.33 9.90 20.33
N VAL A 61 10.46 8.58 20.47
CA VAL A 61 10.31 7.60 19.39
C VAL A 61 8.89 7.60 18.83
N LEU A 62 7.87 7.62 19.70
CA LEU A 62 6.47 7.70 19.27
C LEU A 62 6.21 9.01 18.51
N GLU A 63 6.68 10.13 19.04
CA GLU A 63 6.57 11.43 18.39
C GLU A 63 7.30 11.44 17.03
N TYR A 64 8.52 10.92 16.98
CA TYR A 64 9.30 10.81 15.74
C TYR A 64 8.60 9.95 14.68
N VAL A 65 8.06 8.79 15.07
CA VAL A 65 7.33 7.91 14.13
C VAL A 65 6.06 8.61 13.64
N ALA A 66 5.27 9.20 14.53
CA ALA A 66 4.07 9.95 14.14
C ALA A 66 4.39 11.11 13.19
N THR A 67 5.45 11.87 13.47
CA THR A 67 5.90 12.97 12.61
C THR A 67 6.42 12.46 11.26
N THR A 68 7.09 11.31 11.25
CA THR A 68 7.61 10.68 10.03
C THR A 68 6.48 10.13 9.17
N ILE A 69 5.41 9.61 9.76
CA ILE A 69 4.20 9.19 9.03
C ILE A 69 3.59 10.40 8.32
N GLY A 70 3.31 11.50 9.04
CA GLY A 70 2.73 12.70 8.44
C GLY A 70 3.62 13.30 7.34
N ARG A 71 4.95 13.32 7.53
CA ARG A 71 5.89 13.74 6.48
C ARG A 71 5.91 12.80 5.29
N SER A 72 5.85 11.48 5.51
CA SER A 72 5.80 10.50 4.43
C SER A 72 4.52 10.66 3.62
N GLU A 73 3.37 10.86 4.29
CA GLU A 73 2.09 11.15 3.62
C GLU A 73 2.14 12.44 2.81
N GLU A 74 2.75 13.50 3.34
CA GLU A 74 2.95 14.77 2.63
C GLU A 74 3.92 14.61 1.45
N MET A 75 4.99 13.84 1.59
CA MET A 75 5.91 13.53 0.50
C MET A 75 5.24 12.73 -0.62
N VAL A 76 4.36 11.79 -0.26
CA VAL A 76 3.55 11.04 -1.24
C VAL A 76 2.56 11.97 -1.95
N LYS A 77 1.91 12.89 -1.24
CA LYS A 77 1.03 13.91 -1.85
C LYS A 77 1.77 14.86 -2.80
N ASN A 78 3.04 15.16 -2.51
CA ASN A 78 3.89 16.00 -3.34
C ASN A 78 4.65 15.20 -4.41
N CYS A 79 4.42 13.88 -4.52
CA CYS A 79 4.99 13.06 -5.57
C CYS A 79 4.18 13.28 -6.85
N ASP A 80 4.76 13.98 -7.81
CA ASP A 80 4.18 14.18 -9.13
C ASP A 80 4.39 12.92 -9.98
N SER A 81 3.64 11.87 -9.64
CA SER A 81 3.61 10.62 -10.39
C SER A 81 2.21 10.41 -10.96
N VAL A 82 2.13 10.39 -12.29
CA VAL A 82 0.89 10.10 -13.04
C VAL A 82 0.31 8.75 -12.60
N SER A 83 1.15 7.73 -12.48
CA SER A 83 0.73 6.39 -12.04
C SER A 83 0.21 6.39 -10.60
N LEU A 84 0.86 7.10 -9.67
CA LEU A 84 0.38 7.22 -8.29
C LEU A 84 -0.96 7.96 -8.20
N SER A 85 -1.14 9.01 -9.00
CA SER A 85 -2.40 9.75 -9.09
C SER A 85 -3.52 8.86 -9.64
N ASN A 86 -3.24 8.08 -10.70
CA ASN A 86 -4.18 7.11 -11.27
C ASN A 86 -4.59 6.06 -10.24
N ILE A 87 -3.62 5.43 -9.55
CA ILE A 87 -3.89 4.44 -8.50
C ILE A 87 -4.76 5.03 -7.39
N THR A 88 -4.46 6.25 -6.93
CA THR A 88 -5.24 6.91 -5.87
C THR A 88 -6.69 7.14 -6.31
N GLN A 89 -6.90 7.67 -7.51
CA GLN A 89 -8.23 7.90 -8.07
C GLN A 89 -9.03 6.59 -8.20
N TRP A 90 -8.37 5.51 -8.63
CA TRP A 90 -9.00 4.20 -8.74
C TRP A 90 -9.40 3.62 -7.39
N LEU A 91 -8.52 3.73 -6.38
CA LEU A 91 -8.83 3.28 -5.02
C LEU A 91 -10.05 4.01 -4.44
N GLU A 92 -10.15 5.32 -4.67
CA GLU A 92 -11.30 6.12 -4.25
C GLU A 92 -12.58 5.71 -4.98
N LEU A 93 -12.51 5.50 -6.30
CA LEU A 93 -13.64 5.05 -7.11
C LEU A 93 -14.13 3.65 -6.67
N MET A 94 -13.23 2.67 -6.58
CA MET A 94 -13.57 1.31 -6.12
C MET A 94 -14.22 1.33 -4.73
N LYS A 95 -13.72 2.19 -3.82
CA LYS A 95 -14.30 2.36 -2.49
C LYS A 95 -15.70 2.97 -2.55
N SER A 96 -15.92 3.99 -3.37
CA SER A 96 -17.22 4.64 -3.53
C SER A 96 -18.28 3.71 -4.15
N SER A 97 -17.85 2.84 -5.06
CA SER A 97 -18.69 1.83 -5.72
C SER A 97 -18.90 0.55 -4.89
N LYS A 98 -18.34 0.50 -3.66
CA LYS A 98 -18.38 -0.68 -2.78
C LYS A 98 -17.93 -1.98 -3.46
N LEU A 99 -16.99 -1.86 -4.41
CA LEU A 99 -16.56 -2.98 -5.26
C LEU A 99 -16.03 -4.15 -4.42
N SER A 100 -15.36 -3.89 -3.30
CA SER A 100 -14.87 -4.94 -2.40
C SER A 100 -15.98 -5.78 -1.75
N GLU A 101 -17.20 -5.24 -1.62
CA GLU A 101 -18.37 -5.98 -1.09
C GLU A 101 -19.06 -6.83 -2.17
N LEU A 102 -18.69 -6.62 -3.44
CA LEU A 102 -19.36 -7.16 -4.62
C LEU A 102 -18.42 -8.02 -5.50
N CYS A 103 -17.10 -7.82 -5.40
CA CYS A 103 -16.09 -8.67 -6.01
C CYS A 103 -16.03 -9.99 -5.24
N GLU A 104 -16.45 -11.06 -5.90
CA GLU A 104 -16.30 -12.42 -5.39
C GLU A 104 -14.87 -12.94 -5.62
N PHE A 105 -14.41 -13.87 -4.79
CA PHE A 105 -13.09 -14.51 -4.90
C PHE A 105 -13.02 -15.53 -6.06
N GLU A 106 -13.79 -15.32 -7.13
CA GLU A 106 -13.97 -16.25 -8.25
C GLU A 106 -12.64 -16.59 -8.94
N ALA A 107 -11.78 -15.59 -9.18
CA ALA A 107 -10.47 -15.81 -9.78
C ALA A 107 -9.58 -16.69 -8.87
N ALA A 108 -9.58 -16.43 -7.56
CA ALA A 108 -8.86 -17.28 -6.61
C ALA A 108 -9.46 -18.70 -6.55
N ALA A 109 -10.78 -18.83 -6.59
CA ALA A 109 -11.47 -20.12 -6.62
C ALA A 109 -11.16 -20.92 -7.90
N ALA A 110 -11.10 -20.27 -9.05
CA ALA A 110 -10.71 -20.87 -10.32
C ALA A 110 -9.25 -21.38 -10.28
N VAL A 111 -8.33 -20.56 -9.79
CA VAL A 111 -6.92 -20.95 -9.61
C VAL A 111 -6.80 -22.13 -8.63
N ASN A 112 -7.53 -22.10 -7.52
CA ASN A 112 -7.55 -23.23 -6.59
C ASN A 112 -8.13 -24.50 -7.26
N SER A 113 -9.16 -24.38 -8.09
CA SER A 113 -9.69 -25.53 -8.85
C SER A 113 -8.63 -26.14 -9.77
N ILE A 114 -7.84 -25.31 -10.46
CA ILE A 114 -6.70 -25.75 -11.28
C ILE A 114 -5.68 -26.50 -10.41
N ILE A 115 -5.32 -25.94 -9.26
CA ILE A 115 -4.37 -26.57 -8.31
C ILE A 115 -4.85 -27.96 -7.91
N GLN A 116 -6.13 -28.13 -7.57
CA GLN A 116 -6.66 -29.39 -7.07
C GLN A 116 -6.95 -30.44 -8.15
N ASN A 117 -7.33 -30.02 -9.36
CA ASN A 117 -7.92 -30.93 -10.34
C ASN A 117 -7.06 -31.18 -11.58
N GLU A 118 -6.16 -30.25 -11.94
CA GLU A 118 -5.33 -30.43 -13.12
C GLU A 118 -4.08 -31.27 -12.84
N THR A 119 -3.80 -32.20 -13.76
CA THR A 119 -2.51 -32.89 -13.79
C THR A 119 -1.46 -31.91 -14.26
N LYS A 120 -0.44 -31.69 -13.43
CA LYS A 120 0.65 -30.75 -13.71
C LYS A 120 1.92 -31.53 -14.00
N PRO A 121 2.76 -31.06 -14.95
CA PRO A 121 4.10 -31.59 -15.12
C PRO A 121 4.90 -31.47 -13.82
N SER A 122 5.88 -32.35 -13.65
CA SER A 122 6.78 -32.31 -12.50
C SER A 122 7.73 -31.11 -12.61
N PRO A 123 8.28 -30.61 -11.49
CA PRO A 123 9.22 -29.50 -11.53
C PRO A 123 10.44 -29.76 -12.41
N GLU A 124 10.90 -31.01 -12.51
CA GLU A 124 12.02 -31.41 -13.36
C GLU A 124 11.74 -31.18 -14.84
N GLU A 125 10.49 -31.40 -15.28
CA GLU A 125 10.05 -31.14 -16.65
C GLU A 125 9.99 -29.65 -16.98
N LEU A 126 9.96 -28.80 -15.95
CA LEU A 126 9.88 -27.34 -16.05
C LEU A 126 11.12 -26.64 -15.46
N SER A 127 12.30 -27.26 -15.55
CA SER A 127 13.56 -26.64 -15.11
C SER A 127 13.55 -26.16 -13.64
N GLY A 128 12.87 -26.90 -12.77
CA GLY A 128 12.73 -26.62 -11.34
C GLY A 128 11.54 -25.71 -10.98
N ILE A 129 10.63 -25.41 -11.90
CA ILE A 129 9.42 -24.64 -11.64
C ILE A 129 8.31 -25.57 -11.14
N ASP A 130 7.83 -25.33 -9.92
CA ASP A 130 6.65 -26.01 -9.38
C ASP A 130 5.39 -25.17 -9.65
N LEU A 131 4.53 -25.67 -10.55
CA LEU A 131 3.28 -25.00 -10.91
C LEU A 131 2.27 -24.95 -9.76
N ASN A 132 2.27 -25.90 -8.82
CA ASN A 132 1.41 -25.79 -7.64
C ASN A 132 1.87 -24.64 -6.76
N GLU A 133 3.18 -24.44 -6.59
CA GLU A 133 3.73 -23.29 -5.87
C GLU A 133 3.38 -21.98 -6.58
N ALA A 134 3.54 -21.91 -7.89
CA ALA A 134 3.25 -20.71 -8.69
C ALA A 134 1.75 -20.35 -8.64
N TYR A 135 0.87 -21.31 -8.86
CA TYR A 135 -0.58 -21.08 -8.77
C TYR A 135 -1.02 -20.76 -7.35
N LYS A 136 -0.43 -21.40 -6.32
CA LYS A 136 -0.75 -21.06 -4.94
C LYS A 136 -0.29 -19.65 -4.57
N PHE A 137 0.82 -19.18 -5.14
CA PHE A 137 1.25 -17.80 -4.99
C PHE A 137 0.21 -16.81 -5.53
N LEU A 138 -0.31 -17.08 -6.74
CA LEU A 138 -1.35 -16.25 -7.38
C LEU A 138 -2.66 -16.29 -6.58
N GLU A 139 -3.13 -17.47 -6.18
CA GLU A 139 -4.33 -17.64 -5.35
C GLU A 139 -4.22 -16.84 -4.04
N ASN A 140 -3.08 -16.95 -3.36
CA ASN A 140 -2.84 -16.20 -2.12
C ASN A 140 -2.78 -14.69 -2.38
N ALA A 141 -2.18 -14.25 -3.49
CA ALA A 141 -2.13 -12.84 -3.85
C ALA A 141 -3.54 -12.26 -4.09
N LEU A 142 -4.38 -12.99 -4.82
CA LEU A 142 -5.77 -12.62 -5.10
C LEU A 142 -6.64 -12.56 -3.83
N MET A 143 -6.32 -13.36 -2.81
CA MET A 143 -7.04 -13.36 -1.53
C MET A 143 -6.38 -12.48 -0.44
N GLY A 144 -5.26 -11.81 -0.74
CA GLY A 144 -4.49 -11.05 0.25
C GLY A 144 -3.89 -11.91 1.38
N GLN A 145 -3.65 -13.20 1.13
CA GLN A 145 -3.10 -14.14 2.10
C GLN A 145 -1.56 -14.12 2.13
N PRO A 146 -0.94 -14.50 3.26
CA PRO A 146 0.51 -14.62 3.36
C PRO A 146 1.09 -15.59 2.33
N GLN A 147 2.23 -15.23 1.74
CA GLN A 147 2.91 -16.07 0.77
C GLN A 147 3.70 -17.19 1.45
N LYS A 148 3.65 -18.39 0.88
CA LYS A 148 4.42 -19.54 1.36
C LYS A 148 5.86 -19.46 0.85
N LYS A 149 6.74 -20.25 1.47
CA LYS A 149 8.09 -20.45 0.93
C LYS A 149 7.96 -21.16 -0.41
N LEU A 150 8.60 -20.59 -1.43
CA LEU A 150 8.68 -21.13 -2.79
C LEU A 150 10.05 -21.80 -3.01
N SER A 151 10.13 -22.74 -3.93
CA SER A 151 11.38 -23.24 -4.48
C SER A 151 12.11 -22.16 -5.28
N ASP A 152 13.43 -22.31 -5.45
CA ASP A 152 14.24 -21.28 -6.09
C ASP A 152 13.93 -21.14 -7.60
N GLY A 153 13.59 -22.25 -8.27
CA GLY A 153 13.14 -22.23 -9.66
C GLY A 153 11.82 -21.47 -9.82
N THR A 154 10.82 -21.76 -8.98
CA THR A 154 9.55 -21.02 -8.98
C THR A 154 9.72 -19.54 -8.65
N LYS A 155 10.57 -19.18 -7.68
CA LYS A 155 10.85 -17.77 -7.36
C LYS A 155 11.46 -17.03 -8.55
N ALA A 156 12.46 -17.62 -9.20
CA ALA A 156 13.14 -17.00 -10.32
C ALA A 156 12.17 -16.79 -11.49
N PHE A 157 11.32 -17.78 -11.76
CA PHE A 157 10.25 -17.68 -12.75
C PHE A 157 9.28 -16.54 -12.42
N LEU A 158 8.63 -16.57 -11.24
CA LEU A 158 7.65 -15.54 -10.86
C LEU A 158 8.26 -14.13 -10.82
N SER A 159 9.49 -13.98 -10.35
CA SER A 159 10.15 -12.67 -10.30
C SER A 159 10.32 -12.10 -11.70
N LYS A 160 10.79 -12.92 -12.64
CA LYS A 160 10.95 -12.53 -14.04
C LYS A 160 9.62 -12.16 -14.69
N GLU A 161 8.57 -12.96 -14.49
CA GLU A 161 7.25 -12.67 -15.06
C GLU A 161 6.67 -11.37 -14.47
N ILE A 162 6.84 -11.12 -13.17
CA ILE A 162 6.41 -9.86 -12.54
C ILE A 162 7.22 -8.68 -13.09
N GLU A 163 8.53 -8.82 -13.28
CA GLU A 163 9.36 -7.78 -13.88
C GLU A 163 8.90 -7.43 -15.30
N LEU A 164 8.60 -8.43 -16.13
CA LEU A 164 8.07 -8.24 -17.47
C LEU A 164 6.71 -7.51 -17.45
N LEU A 165 5.81 -7.90 -16.54
CA LEU A 165 4.53 -7.22 -16.37
C LEU A 165 4.69 -5.77 -15.92
N ILE A 166 5.67 -5.48 -15.06
CA ILE A 166 6.00 -4.11 -14.64
C ILE A 166 6.55 -3.29 -15.82
N GLU A 167 7.41 -3.88 -16.65
CA GLU A 167 7.94 -3.22 -17.85
C GLU A 167 6.82 -2.92 -18.85
N GLU A 168 5.90 -3.86 -19.09
CA GLU A 168 4.74 -3.68 -19.95
C GLU A 168 3.78 -2.59 -19.42
N ALA A 169 3.56 -2.59 -18.10
CA ALA A 169 2.69 -1.62 -17.44
C ALA A 169 3.28 -0.20 -17.40
N ASN A 170 4.60 -0.04 -17.46
CA ASN A 170 5.28 1.26 -17.40
C ASN A 170 5.52 1.86 -18.80
N THR A 171 4.45 1.95 -19.58
CA THR A 171 4.46 2.56 -20.92
C THR A 171 3.42 3.68 -21.02
N ASP A 172 3.64 4.65 -21.90
CA ASP A 172 2.66 5.72 -22.17
C ASP A 172 1.30 5.15 -22.64
N GLU A 173 1.34 4.02 -23.36
CA GLU A 173 0.15 3.29 -23.77
C GLU A 173 -0.62 2.72 -22.58
N SER A 174 0.07 2.04 -21.67
CA SER A 174 -0.53 1.53 -20.42
C SER A 174 -1.10 2.67 -19.56
N ASP A 175 -0.40 3.80 -19.45
CA ASP A 175 -0.91 4.99 -18.75
C ASP A 175 -2.18 5.56 -19.41
N ASN A 176 -2.26 5.55 -20.74
CA ASN A 176 -3.46 5.96 -21.48
C ASN A 176 -4.63 4.98 -21.24
N VAL A 177 -4.36 3.68 -21.27
CA VAL A 177 -5.35 2.63 -20.96
C VAL A 177 -5.85 2.79 -19.53
N ALA A 178 -4.96 3.02 -18.57
CA ALA A 178 -5.32 3.24 -17.18
C ALA A 178 -6.20 4.50 -17.00
N ARG A 179 -5.89 5.60 -17.71
CA ARG A 179 -6.76 6.78 -17.68
C ARG A 179 -8.14 6.50 -18.29
N SER A 180 -8.21 5.75 -19.39
CA SER A 180 -9.48 5.31 -19.99
C SER A 180 -10.31 4.45 -19.02
N MET A 181 -9.70 3.47 -18.35
CA MET A 181 -10.36 2.62 -17.35
C MET A 181 -10.91 3.46 -16.19
N GLY A 182 -10.13 4.41 -15.67
CA GLY A 182 -10.60 5.34 -14.64
C GLY A 182 -11.81 6.17 -15.09
N GLN A 183 -11.80 6.66 -16.34
CA GLN A 183 -12.93 7.40 -16.89
C GLN A 183 -14.19 6.54 -17.04
N ARG A 184 -14.06 5.28 -17.46
CA ARG A 184 -15.19 4.34 -17.56
C ARG A 184 -15.83 4.11 -16.20
N LEU A 185 -15.01 3.88 -15.18
CA LEU A 185 -15.48 3.68 -13.81
C LEU A 185 -16.14 4.95 -13.25
N TYR A 186 -15.59 6.14 -13.55
CA TYR A 186 -16.20 7.41 -13.17
C TYR A 186 -17.57 7.65 -13.85
N ASN A 187 -17.71 7.28 -15.12
CA ASN A 187 -18.95 7.45 -15.87
C ASN A 187 -20.06 6.52 -15.37
N HIS A 188 -19.69 5.35 -14.82
CA HIS A 188 -20.63 4.38 -14.29
C HIS A 188 -20.81 4.50 -12.76
N GLN A 189 -21.28 5.67 -12.30
CA GLN A 189 -21.48 5.93 -10.86
C GLN A 189 -22.57 5.06 -10.20
N SER A 190 -23.47 4.48 -10.98
CA SER A 190 -24.53 3.60 -10.50
C SER A 190 -24.70 2.41 -11.44
N LEU A 191 -23.90 1.37 -11.25
CA LEU A 191 -24.15 0.06 -11.84
C LEU A 191 -25.02 -0.78 -10.93
N ASP A 192 -26.09 -1.33 -11.49
CA ASP A 192 -26.82 -2.40 -10.85
C ASP A 192 -26.08 -3.73 -11.04
N TYR A 193 -25.15 -4.00 -10.13
CA TYR A 193 -24.41 -5.25 -10.10
C TYR A 193 -25.31 -6.47 -9.80
N MET A 194 -26.58 -6.29 -9.41
CA MET A 194 -27.53 -7.39 -9.29
C MET A 194 -28.04 -7.86 -10.65
N GLU A 195 -28.17 -6.96 -11.62
CA GLU A 195 -28.51 -7.27 -13.02
C GLU A 195 -27.29 -7.69 -13.84
N GLN A 196 -26.10 -7.19 -13.51
CA GLN A 196 -24.86 -7.46 -14.23
C GLN A 196 -23.79 -8.12 -13.34
N ARG A 197 -24.15 -9.25 -12.71
CA ARG A 197 -23.30 -9.92 -11.71
C ARG A 197 -21.89 -10.23 -12.19
N GLN A 198 -21.75 -10.68 -13.45
CA GLN A 198 -20.44 -11.00 -14.03
C GLN A 198 -19.51 -9.79 -14.16
N LYS A 199 -20.04 -8.55 -14.17
CA LYS A 199 -19.22 -7.34 -14.34
C LYS A 199 -18.38 -7.04 -13.11
N CYS A 200 -18.90 -7.26 -11.90
CA CYS A 200 -18.13 -7.00 -10.69
C CYS A 200 -16.92 -7.93 -10.54
N SER A 201 -17.03 -9.17 -10.99
CA SER A 201 -15.99 -10.19 -10.79
C SER A 201 -15.00 -10.28 -11.96
N LEU A 202 -15.49 -10.24 -13.19
CA LEU A 202 -14.68 -10.54 -14.39
C LEU A 202 -14.25 -9.30 -15.16
N ASP A 203 -15.02 -8.21 -15.08
CA ASP A 203 -14.71 -6.96 -15.76
C ASP A 203 -15.11 -5.73 -14.94
N PRO A 204 -14.53 -5.55 -13.74
CA PRO A 204 -14.89 -4.46 -12.83
C PRO A 204 -14.56 -3.07 -13.38
N LEU A 205 -13.84 -3.01 -14.50
CA LEU A 205 -13.33 -1.80 -15.14
C LEU A 205 -13.90 -1.59 -16.56
N PHE A 206 -14.91 -2.39 -16.94
CA PHE A 206 -15.67 -2.25 -18.19
C PHE A 206 -14.77 -2.30 -19.44
N LEU A 207 -13.71 -3.09 -19.40
CA LEU A 207 -12.72 -3.23 -20.46
C LEU A 207 -13.30 -3.77 -21.77
N ASP A 208 -14.37 -4.56 -21.69
CA ASP A 208 -15.05 -5.11 -22.86
C ASP A 208 -15.89 -4.07 -23.64
N GLU A 209 -16.14 -2.89 -23.05
CA GLU A 209 -16.88 -1.82 -23.71
C GLU A 209 -16.02 -1.18 -24.81
N LYS A 210 -16.58 -1.12 -26.02
CA LYS A 210 -15.93 -0.43 -27.14
C LYS A 210 -15.94 1.08 -26.89
N LEU A 211 -14.78 1.71 -27.07
CA LEU A 211 -14.69 3.17 -27.19
C LEU A 211 -15.48 3.60 -28.42
N THR A 212 -16.67 4.15 -28.22
CA THR A 212 -17.42 4.90 -29.25
C THR A 212 -16.98 6.34 -29.28
#